data_AF-A0A556VWA7-F1
#
_entry.id   AF-A0A556VWA7-F1
#
_cell.length_a   1.000
_cell.length_b   1.000
_cell.length_c   1.000
_cell.angle_alpha   90.00
_cell.angle_beta   90.00
_cell.angle_gamma   90.00
#
_symmetry.space_group_name_H-M   'P 1'
#
loop_
_entity.id
_entity.type
_entity.pdbx_description
1 polymer ?
#
loop_
_entity_poly.entity_id
_entity_poly.type
_entity_poly.pdbx_seq_one_letter_code
_entity_poly.pdbx_strand_id
1 'polypeptide(L)'
;MTTAFKHTLAQLPELILDTPEAPQMLGQFIARAIADHALPMDFLDQYKGKVDCEHARAALDRASVLLSMKREIVRLDNVWGVGGGQRPVKLLIKEMNLLLKEYLVSGELLEAEHCLRDLEVPHFHHELVYEAVLMVLEYNGDSAIQSMVKLLQSFWKSGLITLDQMNRLSEISLDVPHAQSILETFVDVCHQHSVITKQLRDTCPSRGRKRFVSEGDGGTIKS
;
A
#
# COMPACT_ATOMS: atom_id res chain seq x y z
N MET A 1 -30.65 -15.84 6.47
CA MET A 1 -29.20 -15.66 6.67
C MET A 1 -28.64 -16.66 7.68
N THR A 2 -29.21 -16.77 8.88
CA THR A 2 -28.76 -17.72 9.94
C THR A 2 -28.54 -19.15 9.44
N THR A 3 -29.49 -19.73 8.71
CA THR A 3 -29.37 -21.11 8.17
C THR A 3 -28.16 -21.29 7.27
N ALA A 4 -27.81 -20.29 6.46
CA ALA A 4 -26.64 -20.34 5.58
C ALA A 4 -25.36 -20.42 6.42
N PHE A 5 -25.20 -19.57 7.44
CA PHE A 5 -24.05 -19.63 8.34
C PHE A 5 -23.96 -20.97 9.12
N LYS A 6 -25.10 -21.54 9.54
CA LYS A 6 -25.11 -22.88 10.17
C LYS A 6 -24.58 -23.94 9.20
N HIS A 7 -25.04 -23.89 7.96
CA HIS A 7 -24.59 -24.80 6.90
C HIS A 7 -23.10 -24.63 6.61
N THR A 8 -22.62 -23.40 6.45
CA THR A 8 -21.19 -23.13 6.19
C THR A 8 -20.30 -23.59 7.35
N LEU A 9 -20.72 -23.40 8.61
CA LEU A 9 -20.00 -23.93 9.77
C LEU A 9 -19.88 -25.46 9.74
N ALA A 10 -20.94 -26.16 9.31
CA ALA A 10 -20.93 -27.61 9.18
C ALA A 10 -20.04 -28.10 8.02
N GLN A 11 -19.89 -27.28 6.97
CA GLN A 11 -19.07 -27.59 5.79
C GLN A 11 -17.59 -27.18 5.94
N LEU A 12 -17.20 -26.52 7.04
CA LEU A 12 -15.81 -26.10 7.25
C LEU A 12 -14.76 -27.21 7.09
N PRO A 13 -14.98 -28.47 7.54
CA PRO A 13 -14.03 -29.55 7.30
C PRO A 13 -13.72 -29.79 5.82
N GLU A 14 -14.71 -29.61 4.95
CA GLU A 14 -14.54 -29.74 3.49
C GLU A 14 -13.93 -28.47 2.90
N LEU A 15 -14.38 -27.28 3.32
CA LEU A 15 -13.90 -26.00 2.79
C LEU A 15 -12.40 -25.76 3.05
N ILE A 16 -11.85 -26.33 4.13
CA ILE A 16 -10.43 -26.21 4.46
C ILE A 16 -9.52 -26.91 3.46
N LEU A 17 -10.03 -27.93 2.76
CA LEU A 17 -9.25 -28.65 1.77
C LEU A 17 -8.79 -27.74 0.63
N ASP A 18 -9.66 -26.81 0.22
CA ASP A 18 -9.37 -25.82 -0.81
C ASP A 18 -8.87 -24.49 -0.23
N THR A 19 -9.26 -24.17 1.01
CA THR A 19 -8.92 -22.90 1.63
C THR A 19 -8.59 -23.07 3.11
N PRO A 20 -7.31 -23.27 3.47
CA PRO A 20 -6.89 -23.53 4.85
C PRO A 20 -7.36 -22.48 5.87
N GLU A 21 -7.51 -21.23 5.44
CA GLU A 21 -7.95 -20.09 6.27
C GLU A 21 -9.47 -19.97 6.40
N ALA A 22 -10.26 -20.89 5.81
CA ALA A 22 -11.72 -20.83 5.82
C ALA A 22 -12.35 -20.62 7.22
N PRO A 23 -11.85 -21.22 8.33
CA PRO A 23 -12.37 -20.94 9.67
C PRO A 23 -12.19 -19.48 10.08
N GLN A 24 -11.01 -18.91 9.83
CA GLN A 24 -10.71 -17.52 10.16
C GLN A 24 -11.60 -16.57 9.35
N MET A 25 -11.72 -16.81 8.04
CA MET A 25 -12.59 -16.02 7.16
C MET A 25 -14.05 -16.11 7.59
N LEU A 26 -14.57 -17.31 7.87
CA LEU A 26 -15.94 -17.47 8.32
C LEU A 26 -16.19 -16.76 9.66
N GLY A 27 -15.21 -16.79 10.58
CA GLY A 27 -15.29 -16.03 11.82
C GLY A 27 -15.39 -14.51 11.60
N GLN A 28 -14.65 -13.97 10.62
CA GLN A 28 -14.78 -12.57 10.20
C GLN A 28 -16.16 -12.27 9.62
N PHE A 29 -16.70 -13.17 8.77
CA PHE A 29 -18.06 -13.04 8.22
C PHE A 29 -19.13 -13.05 9.30
N ILE A 30 -19.03 -13.95 10.29
CA ILE A 30 -19.96 -14.02 11.41
C ILE A 30 -19.91 -12.72 12.23
N ALA A 31 -18.70 -12.25 12.59
CA ALA A 31 -18.55 -11.01 13.36
C ALA A 31 -19.14 -9.80 12.62
N ARG A 32 -18.85 -9.66 11.32
CA ARG A 32 -19.38 -8.58 10.50
C ARG A 32 -20.90 -8.67 10.35
N ALA A 33 -21.44 -9.87 10.09
CA ALA A 33 -22.88 -10.06 9.96
C ALA A 33 -23.66 -9.79 11.26
N ILE A 34 -23.08 -10.09 12.43
CA ILE A 34 -23.67 -9.70 13.72
C ILE A 34 -23.63 -8.17 13.90
N ALA A 35 -22.50 -7.53 13.61
CA ALA A 35 -22.34 -6.08 13.73
C ALA A 35 -23.25 -5.29 12.79
N ASP A 36 -23.49 -5.80 11.58
CA ASP A 36 -24.40 -5.24 10.58
C ASP A 36 -25.87 -5.68 10.80
N HIS A 37 -26.18 -6.34 11.93
CA HIS A 37 -27.53 -6.84 12.29
C HIS A 37 -28.16 -7.83 11.30
N ALA A 38 -27.33 -8.47 10.50
CA ALA A 38 -27.73 -9.49 9.53
C ALA A 38 -27.81 -10.89 10.18
N LEU A 39 -27.12 -11.09 11.30
CA LEU A 39 -27.28 -12.20 12.24
C LEU A 39 -27.76 -11.71 13.63
N PRO A 40 -28.50 -12.54 14.39
CA PRO A 40 -28.87 -12.23 15.77
C PRO A 40 -27.65 -12.01 16.69
N MET A 41 -27.78 -11.09 17.65
CA MET A 41 -26.70 -10.81 18.62
C MET A 41 -26.34 -12.01 19.51
N ASP A 42 -27.30 -12.91 19.75
CA ASP A 42 -27.13 -14.14 20.52
C ASP A 42 -26.70 -15.34 19.64
N PHE A 43 -26.35 -15.11 18.37
CA PHE A 43 -26.02 -16.19 17.43
C PHE A 43 -24.89 -17.10 17.97
N LEU A 44 -23.84 -16.51 18.55
CA LEU A 44 -22.73 -17.28 19.13
C LEU A 44 -23.15 -18.09 20.37
N ASP A 45 -24.07 -17.58 21.18
CA ASP A 45 -24.54 -18.25 22.39
C ASP A 45 -25.27 -19.56 22.08
N GLN A 46 -25.86 -19.67 20.88
CA GLN A 46 -26.52 -20.89 20.43
C GLN A 46 -25.57 -22.10 20.33
N TYR A 47 -24.26 -21.86 20.19
CA TYR A 47 -23.22 -22.86 19.96
C TYR A 47 -22.33 -23.15 21.17
N LYS A 48 -22.43 -22.37 22.25
CA LYS A 48 -21.62 -22.57 23.47
C LYS A 48 -21.82 -23.98 24.02
N GLY A 49 -20.73 -24.74 24.12
CA GLY A 49 -20.73 -26.12 24.64
C GLY A 49 -21.40 -27.16 23.73
N LYS A 50 -21.67 -26.84 22.46
CA LYS A 50 -22.41 -27.72 21.53
C LYS A 50 -21.66 -28.00 20.20
N VAL A 51 -20.41 -27.58 20.09
CA VAL A 51 -19.65 -27.67 18.83
C VAL A 51 -18.53 -28.68 18.98
N ASP A 52 -18.65 -29.81 18.29
CA ASP A 52 -17.65 -30.88 18.33
C ASP A 52 -16.54 -30.69 17.28
N CYS A 53 -16.83 -30.00 16.18
CA CYS A 53 -15.86 -29.71 15.12
C CYS A 53 -14.88 -28.60 15.52
N GLU A 54 -13.58 -28.88 15.48
CA GLU A 54 -12.54 -27.93 15.86
C GLU A 54 -12.51 -26.69 14.94
N HIS A 55 -12.76 -26.87 13.64
CA HIS A 55 -12.76 -25.79 12.67
C HIS A 55 -13.94 -24.84 12.88
N ALA A 56 -15.13 -25.39 13.14
CA ALA A 56 -16.30 -24.60 13.48
C ALA A 56 -16.10 -23.83 14.80
N ARG A 57 -15.45 -24.46 15.77
CA ARG A 57 -15.07 -23.81 17.03
C ARG A 57 -14.10 -22.65 16.79
N ALA A 58 -13.06 -22.86 15.99
CA ALA A 58 -12.09 -21.82 15.64
C ALA A 58 -12.75 -20.62 14.95
N ALA A 59 -13.71 -20.84 14.05
CA ALA A 59 -14.46 -19.76 13.41
C ALA A 59 -15.30 -18.96 14.41
N LEU A 60 -16.01 -19.65 15.32
CA LEU A 60 -16.84 -19.01 16.35
C LEU A 60 -15.98 -18.25 17.38
N ASP A 61 -14.84 -18.81 17.78
CA ASP A 61 -13.88 -18.16 18.68
C ASP A 61 -13.31 -16.91 18.04
N ARG A 62 -12.93 -16.97 16.76
CA ARG A 62 -12.48 -15.81 15.98
C ARG A 62 -13.55 -14.71 15.96
N ALA A 63 -14.81 -15.06 15.70
CA ALA A 63 -15.92 -14.12 15.72
C ALA A 63 -16.11 -13.48 17.11
N SER A 64 -16.04 -14.29 18.17
CA SER A 64 -16.14 -13.82 19.55
C SER A 64 -15.04 -12.82 19.90
N VAL A 65 -13.80 -13.12 19.53
CA VAL A 65 -12.66 -12.20 19.75
C VAL A 65 -12.89 -10.88 19.02
N LEU A 66 -13.26 -10.90 17.74
CA LEU A 66 -13.51 -9.70 16.94
C LEU A 66 -14.63 -8.83 17.52
N LEU A 67 -15.71 -9.45 18.02
CA LEU A 67 -16.83 -8.73 18.64
C LEU A 67 -16.49 -8.18 20.03
N SER A 68 -15.55 -8.81 20.74
CA SER A 68 -15.08 -8.35 22.06
C SER A 68 -14.10 -7.18 22.00
N MET A 69 -13.44 -6.98 20.86
CA MET A 69 -12.51 -5.87 20.65
C MET A 69 -13.26 -4.53 20.66
N LYS A 70 -12.72 -3.54 21.40
CA LYS A 70 -13.31 -2.19 21.44
C LYS A 70 -13.37 -1.62 20.02
N ARG A 71 -14.51 -1.03 19.66
CA ARG A 71 -14.76 -0.41 18.34
C ARG A 71 -13.70 0.62 17.92
N GLU A 72 -13.02 1.25 18.88
CA GLU A 72 -11.92 2.21 18.63
C GLU A 72 -10.61 1.55 18.19
N ILE A 73 -10.37 0.29 18.57
CA ILE A 73 -9.11 -0.44 18.31
C ILE A 73 -9.21 -1.25 17.02
N VAL A 74 -10.36 -1.87 16.76
CA VAL A 74 -10.62 -2.64 15.53
C VAL A 74 -11.96 -2.22 14.95
N ARG A 75 -11.92 -1.38 13.89
CA ARG A 75 -13.10 -1.18 13.05
C ARG A 75 -13.25 -2.41 12.17
N LEU A 76 -14.37 -3.11 12.29
CA LEU A 76 -14.75 -4.21 11.37
C LEU A 76 -14.82 -3.76 9.89
N ASP A 77 -14.66 -2.46 9.62
CA ASP A 77 -14.52 -1.87 8.28
C ASP A 77 -13.27 -2.39 7.53
N ASN A 78 -12.24 -2.83 8.27
CA ASN A 78 -11.02 -3.41 7.71
C ASN A 78 -10.90 -4.91 7.98
N VAL A 79 -12.01 -5.58 8.36
CA VAL A 79 -11.98 -7.01 8.69
C VAL A 79 -11.53 -7.90 7.51
N TRP A 80 -11.69 -7.38 6.29
CA TRP A 80 -11.29 -8.00 5.02
C TRP A 80 -9.91 -7.56 4.52
N GLY A 81 -9.14 -6.84 5.33
CA GLY A 81 -7.88 -6.22 4.92
C GLY A 81 -8.03 -4.72 4.63
N VAL A 82 -6.92 -4.09 4.24
CA VAL A 82 -6.83 -2.65 3.92
C VAL A 82 -6.67 -2.36 2.43
N GLY A 83 -6.44 -3.39 1.62
CA GLY A 83 -6.24 -3.30 0.18
C GLY A 83 -7.50 -3.31 -0.68
N GLY A 84 -7.25 -3.28 -2.00
CA GLY A 84 -8.22 -3.41 -3.08
C GLY A 84 -8.53 -2.08 -3.79
N GLY A 85 -8.72 -2.13 -5.11
CA GLY A 85 -8.99 -0.95 -5.94
C GLY A 85 -10.32 -0.22 -5.66
N GLN A 86 -11.19 -0.78 -4.82
CA GLN A 86 -12.42 -0.12 -4.35
C GLN A 86 -12.19 0.76 -3.11
N ARG A 87 -10.99 0.72 -2.52
CA ARG A 87 -10.64 1.58 -1.39
C ARG A 87 -10.53 3.03 -1.84
N PRO A 88 -10.99 3.99 -1.02
CA PRO A 88 -10.74 5.40 -1.28
C PRO A 88 -9.24 5.66 -1.48
N VAL A 89 -8.90 6.37 -2.55
CA VAL A 89 -7.50 6.70 -2.91
C VAL A 89 -6.74 7.30 -1.72
N LYS A 90 -7.39 8.17 -0.94
CA LYS A 90 -6.81 8.76 0.28
C LYS A 90 -6.36 7.74 1.33
N LEU A 91 -7.06 6.61 1.45
CA LEU A 91 -6.67 5.54 2.36
C LEU A 91 -5.46 4.78 1.81
N LEU A 92 -5.44 4.48 0.51
CA LEU A 92 -4.29 3.81 -0.13
C LEU A 92 -3.01 4.64 0.02
N ILE A 93 -3.08 5.95 -0.26
CA ILE A 93 -1.95 6.88 -0.05
C ILE A 93 -1.49 6.87 1.40
N LYS A 94 -2.43 6.83 2.35
CA LYS A 94 -2.12 6.79 3.78
C LYS A 94 -1.37 5.50 4.15
N GLU A 95 -1.81 4.33 3.67
CA GLU A 95 -1.14 3.07 3.92
C GLU A 95 0.25 3.01 3.26
N MET A 96 0.40 3.54 2.03
CA MET A 96 1.70 3.71 1.37
C MET A 96 2.63 4.60 2.20
N ASN A 97 2.12 5.70 2.74
CA ASN A 97 2.88 6.57 3.64
C ASN A 97 3.31 5.86 4.92
N LEU A 98 2.43 5.05 5.53
CA LEU A 98 2.76 4.27 6.73
C LEU A 98 3.87 3.25 6.44
N LEU A 99 3.75 2.51 5.34
CA LEU A 99 4.77 1.58 4.84
C LEU A 99 6.13 2.27 4.69
N LEU A 100 6.18 3.42 3.99
CA LEU A 100 7.43 4.13 3.74
C LEU A 100 8.07 4.64 5.04
N LYS A 101 7.26 5.18 5.96
CA LYS A 101 7.73 5.63 7.28
C LYS A 101 8.26 4.47 8.12
N GLU A 102 7.55 3.36 8.14
CA GLU A 102 7.94 2.17 8.88
C GLU A 102 9.27 1.63 8.34
N TYR A 103 9.41 1.51 7.02
CA TYR A 103 10.66 1.09 6.40
C TYR A 103 11.83 2.03 6.71
N LEU A 104 11.62 3.35 6.73
CA LEU A 104 12.67 4.30 7.10
C LEU A 104 13.19 4.09 8.53
N VAL A 105 12.36 3.54 9.43
CA VAL A 105 12.73 3.25 10.82
C VAL A 105 13.30 1.83 10.97
N SER A 106 12.68 0.83 10.33
CA SER A 106 13.02 -0.58 10.50
C SER A 106 14.13 -1.06 9.56
N GLY A 107 14.16 -0.56 8.32
CA GLY A 107 15.02 -1.05 7.24
C GLY A 107 14.60 -2.42 6.66
N GLU A 108 13.44 -2.95 7.06
CA GLU A 108 12.97 -4.29 6.71
C GLU A 108 12.32 -4.31 5.30
N LEU A 109 13.06 -4.78 4.31
CA LEU A 109 12.62 -4.81 2.90
C LEU A 109 11.47 -5.79 2.66
N LEU A 110 11.50 -6.96 3.32
CA LEU A 110 10.49 -8.00 3.11
C LEU A 110 9.13 -7.55 3.64
N GLU A 111 9.10 -6.89 4.79
CA GLU A 111 7.87 -6.36 5.37
C GLU A 111 7.29 -5.24 4.51
N ALA A 112 8.14 -4.33 4.02
CA ALA A 112 7.70 -3.31 3.08
C ALA A 112 7.13 -3.92 1.78
N GLU A 113 7.72 -5.02 1.28
CA GLU A 113 7.19 -5.73 0.12
C GLU A 113 5.82 -6.36 0.40
N HIS A 114 5.66 -7.03 1.54
CA HIS A 114 4.39 -7.59 1.97
C HIS A 114 3.32 -6.50 2.11
N CYS A 115 3.63 -5.41 2.83
CA CYS A 115 2.73 -4.27 3.00
C CYS A 115 2.23 -3.72 1.66
N LEU A 116 3.11 -3.59 0.65
CA LEU A 116 2.71 -3.10 -0.68
C LEU A 116 1.83 -4.10 -1.42
N ARG A 117 2.13 -5.41 -1.34
CA ARG A 117 1.34 -6.47 -1.96
C ARG A 117 -0.07 -6.53 -1.36
N ASP A 118 -0.20 -6.38 -0.05
CA ASP A 118 -1.47 -6.39 0.69
C ASP A 118 -2.39 -5.22 0.32
N LEU A 119 -1.87 -4.17 -0.33
CA LEU A 119 -2.71 -3.11 -0.88
C LEU A 119 -3.47 -3.55 -2.14
N GLU A 120 -3.03 -4.58 -2.85
CA GLU A 120 -3.70 -5.15 -4.03
C GLU A 120 -4.04 -4.12 -5.13
N VAL A 121 -3.16 -3.13 -5.35
CA VAL A 121 -3.36 -2.03 -6.31
C VAL A 121 -2.16 -1.85 -7.25
N PRO A 122 -1.82 -2.86 -8.07
CA PRO A 122 -0.58 -2.87 -8.85
C PRO A 122 -0.45 -1.72 -9.86
N HIS A 123 -1.57 -1.17 -10.34
CA HIS A 123 -1.59 -0.02 -11.25
C HIS A 123 -1.49 1.34 -10.55
N PHE A 124 -1.43 1.35 -9.22
CA PHE A 124 -1.32 2.53 -8.38
C PHE A 124 0.05 2.65 -7.68
N HIS A 125 1.00 1.75 -7.98
CA HIS A 125 2.33 1.78 -7.37
C HIS A 125 3.17 2.99 -7.77
N HIS A 126 2.84 3.69 -8.86
CA HIS A 126 3.44 5.00 -9.17
C HIS A 126 3.22 6.04 -8.08
N GLU A 127 2.12 5.93 -7.32
CA GLU A 127 1.86 6.81 -6.20
C GLU A 127 2.84 6.54 -5.06
N LEU A 128 3.17 5.28 -4.77
CA LEU A 128 4.22 4.93 -3.82
C LEU A 128 5.57 5.53 -4.23
N VAL A 129 5.90 5.49 -5.54
CA VAL A 129 7.12 6.12 -6.06
C VAL A 129 7.12 7.62 -5.84
N TYR A 130 5.98 8.29 -6.07
CA TYR A 130 5.79 9.71 -5.80
C TYR A 130 5.96 10.04 -4.30
N GLU A 131 5.27 9.31 -3.43
CA GLU A 131 5.35 9.47 -1.97
C GLU A 131 6.76 9.18 -1.43
N ALA A 132 7.48 8.22 -2.01
CA ALA A 132 8.87 7.94 -1.68
C ALA A 132 9.80 9.11 -2.00
N VAL A 133 9.57 9.81 -3.13
CA VAL A 133 10.29 11.05 -3.45
C VAL A 133 9.94 12.13 -2.44
N LEU A 134 8.66 12.33 -2.12
CA LEU A 134 8.26 13.32 -1.11
C LEU A 134 8.91 13.06 0.24
N MET A 135 8.97 11.81 0.71
CA MET A 135 9.68 11.43 1.93
C MET A 135 11.15 11.86 1.92
N VAL A 136 11.85 11.64 0.80
CA VAL A 136 13.25 12.04 0.66
C VAL A 136 13.39 13.57 0.73
N LEU A 137 12.47 14.32 0.14
CA LEU A 137 12.45 15.78 0.19
C LEU A 137 12.18 16.30 1.62
N GLU A 138 11.31 15.63 2.38
CA GLU A 138 10.96 16.01 3.75
C GLU A 138 12.06 15.73 4.77
N TYR A 139 12.66 14.53 4.74
CA TYR A 139 13.68 14.11 5.72
C TYR A 139 15.07 14.70 5.47
N ASN A 140 15.30 15.28 4.28
CA ASN A 140 16.45 16.10 3.90
C ASN A 140 17.80 15.56 4.45
N GLY A 141 18.29 14.44 3.88
CA GLY A 141 19.58 13.86 4.23
C GLY A 141 19.97 12.63 3.41
N ASP A 142 21.28 12.37 3.31
CA ASP A 142 21.83 11.28 2.50
C ASP A 142 21.31 9.90 2.92
N SER A 143 21.08 9.68 4.22
CA SER A 143 20.56 8.41 4.73
C SER A 143 19.16 8.08 4.22
N ALA A 144 18.28 9.07 4.10
CA ALA A 144 16.93 8.91 3.57
C ALA A 144 17.00 8.57 2.07
N ILE A 145 17.86 9.26 1.31
CA ILE A 145 18.11 8.95 -0.11
C ILE A 145 18.56 7.49 -0.26
N GLN A 146 19.61 7.07 0.44
CA GLN A 146 20.15 5.71 0.31
C GLN A 146 19.11 4.65 0.70
N SER A 147 18.38 4.87 1.80
CA SER A 147 17.35 3.94 2.26
C SER A 147 16.24 3.80 1.22
N MET A 148 15.75 4.91 0.67
CA MET A 148 14.65 4.91 -0.29
C MET A 148 15.06 4.34 -1.65
N VAL A 149 16.29 4.62 -2.11
CA VAL A 149 16.86 3.99 -3.30
C VAL A 149 16.96 2.48 -3.12
N LYS A 150 17.42 2.02 -1.95
CA LYS A 150 17.50 0.58 -1.64
C LYS A 150 16.12 -0.10 -1.70
N LEU A 151 15.09 0.56 -1.18
CA LEU A 151 13.71 0.07 -1.24
C LEU A 151 13.21 -0.04 -2.68
N LEU A 152 13.29 1.05 -3.45
CA LEU A 152 12.85 1.08 -4.83
C LEU A 152 13.65 0.09 -5.70
N GLN A 153 14.93 -0.11 -5.42
CA GLN A 153 15.74 -1.13 -6.09
C GLN A 153 15.21 -2.54 -5.81
N SER A 154 14.83 -2.83 -4.56
CA SER A 154 14.24 -4.12 -4.18
C SER A 154 12.93 -4.36 -4.95
N PHE A 155 12.03 -3.38 -4.93
CA PHE A 155 10.74 -3.47 -5.62
C PHE A 155 10.85 -3.54 -7.14
N TRP A 156 11.84 -2.86 -7.73
CA TRP A 156 12.16 -3.00 -9.15
C TRP A 156 12.66 -4.40 -9.49
N LYS A 157 13.61 -4.93 -8.71
CA LYS A 157 14.19 -6.27 -8.93
C LYS A 157 13.18 -7.40 -8.75
N SER A 158 12.23 -7.26 -7.83
CA SER A 158 11.14 -8.23 -7.65
C SER A 158 10.00 -8.07 -8.66
N GLY A 159 10.05 -7.04 -9.51
CA GLY A 159 9.00 -6.72 -10.50
C GLY A 159 7.73 -6.15 -9.87
N LEU A 160 7.75 -5.81 -8.58
CA LEU A 160 6.60 -5.26 -7.87
C LEU A 160 6.27 -3.83 -8.33
N ILE A 161 7.29 -3.06 -8.72
CA ILE A 161 7.13 -1.79 -9.44
C ILE A 161 7.60 -1.99 -10.87
N THR A 162 6.71 -1.72 -11.84
CA THR A 162 7.02 -1.86 -13.25
C THR A 162 7.75 -0.63 -13.81
N LEU A 163 8.34 -0.78 -15.00
CA LEU A 163 9.07 0.31 -15.65
C LEU A 163 8.15 1.50 -15.93
N ASP A 164 6.92 1.23 -16.35
CA ASP A 164 5.89 2.24 -16.58
C ASP A 164 5.63 3.07 -15.31
N GLN A 165 5.42 2.40 -14.18
CA GLN A 165 5.16 3.06 -12.90
C GLN A 165 6.36 3.88 -12.42
N MET A 166 7.58 3.36 -12.62
CA MET A 166 8.82 4.07 -12.29
C MET A 166 9.04 5.30 -13.18
N ASN A 167 8.68 5.24 -14.47
CA ASN A 167 8.85 6.35 -15.42
C ASN A 167 8.02 7.60 -15.08
N ARG A 168 7.00 7.46 -14.24
CA ARG A 168 6.19 8.59 -13.75
C ARG A 168 6.96 9.55 -12.83
N LEU A 169 8.17 9.18 -12.39
CA LEU A 169 9.12 10.10 -11.75
C LEU A 169 9.42 11.35 -12.58
N SER A 170 9.37 11.24 -13.92
CA SER A 170 9.61 12.37 -14.82
C SER A 170 8.49 13.42 -14.81
N GLU A 171 7.31 13.07 -14.29
CA GLU A 171 6.13 13.94 -14.20
C GLU A 171 6.16 14.83 -12.94
N ILE A 172 7.07 14.59 -12.00
CA ILE A 172 7.15 15.32 -10.73
C ILE A 172 7.62 16.75 -10.98
N SER A 173 6.75 17.73 -10.71
CA SER A 173 7.07 19.15 -10.77
C SER A 173 7.23 19.71 -9.35
N LEU A 174 8.37 20.35 -9.07
CA LEU A 174 8.68 20.95 -7.79
C LEU A 174 8.85 22.47 -7.94
N ASP A 175 8.09 23.23 -7.15
CA ASP A 175 8.04 24.69 -7.22
C ASP A 175 9.17 25.39 -6.45
N VAL A 176 10.00 24.63 -5.71
CA VAL A 176 11.03 25.16 -4.82
C VAL A 176 12.43 24.72 -5.29
N PRO A 177 13.41 25.65 -5.45
CA PRO A 177 14.74 25.32 -5.97
C PRO A 177 15.52 24.27 -5.15
N HIS A 178 15.39 24.26 -3.82
CA HIS A 178 16.06 23.28 -2.95
C HIS A 178 15.53 21.85 -3.18
N ALA A 179 14.22 21.72 -3.38
CA ALA A 179 13.59 20.44 -3.65
C ALA A 179 14.07 19.84 -5.00
N GLN A 180 14.30 20.70 -6.01
CA GLN A 180 14.87 20.27 -7.29
C GLN A 180 16.28 19.70 -7.15
N SER A 181 17.16 20.33 -6.35
CA SER A 181 18.53 19.79 -6.15
C SER A 181 18.54 18.45 -5.42
N ILE A 182 17.63 18.23 -4.47
CA ILE A 182 17.49 16.93 -3.81
C ILE A 182 16.97 15.89 -4.81
N LEU A 183 15.96 16.24 -5.61
CA LEU A 183 15.43 15.35 -6.64
C LEU A 183 16.50 14.94 -7.67
N GLU A 184 17.31 15.89 -8.15
CA GLU A 184 18.44 15.61 -9.05
C GLU A 184 19.41 14.60 -8.42
N THR A 185 19.78 14.83 -7.15
CA THR A 185 20.67 13.92 -6.40
C THR A 185 20.04 12.53 -6.25
N PHE A 186 18.75 12.47 -5.91
CA PHE A 186 18.02 11.22 -5.77
C PHE A 186 17.95 10.43 -7.08
N VAL A 187 17.62 11.10 -8.19
CA VAL A 187 17.59 10.52 -9.54
C VAL A 187 18.96 9.98 -9.95
N ASP A 188 20.03 10.71 -9.66
CA ASP A 188 21.39 10.26 -9.93
C ASP A 188 21.77 9.00 -9.15
N VAL A 189 21.43 8.93 -7.86
CA VAL A 189 21.69 7.74 -7.03
C VAL A 189 20.82 6.55 -7.48
N CYS A 190 19.56 6.78 -7.85
CA CYS A 190 18.68 5.77 -8.46
C CYS A 190 19.30 5.19 -9.74
N HIS A 191 19.85 6.05 -10.61
CA HIS A 191 20.52 5.60 -11.84
C HIS A 191 21.80 4.81 -11.55
N GLN A 192 22.62 5.27 -10.61
CA GLN A 192 23.84 4.54 -10.17
C GLN A 192 23.51 3.13 -9.66
N HIS A 193 22.37 2.97 -8.98
CA HIS A 193 21.90 1.67 -8.48
C HIS A 193 21.05 0.88 -9.49
N SER A 194 20.98 1.32 -10.74
CA SER A 194 20.21 0.68 -11.81
C SER A 194 18.72 0.49 -11.48
N VAL A 195 18.16 1.40 -10.67
CA VAL A 195 16.72 1.46 -10.35
C VAL A 195 15.94 2.09 -11.50
N ILE A 196 16.56 3.05 -12.18
CA ILE A 196 15.98 3.76 -13.31
C ILE A 196 16.86 3.67 -14.54
N THR A 197 16.25 3.82 -15.71
CA THR A 197 16.98 3.87 -16.98
C THR A 197 17.73 5.20 -17.15
N LYS A 198 18.77 5.20 -18.00
CA LYS A 198 19.44 6.43 -18.42
C LYS A 198 18.46 7.43 -19.05
N GLN A 199 17.54 6.94 -19.88
CA GLN A 199 16.52 7.78 -20.51
C GLN A 199 15.67 8.49 -19.45
N LEU A 200 15.20 7.77 -18.43
CA LEU A 200 14.40 8.37 -17.37
C LEU A 200 15.18 9.44 -16.61
N ARG A 201 16.44 9.14 -16.24
CA ARG A 201 17.36 10.09 -15.60
C ARG A 201 17.52 11.38 -16.42
N ASP A 202 17.74 11.25 -17.73
CA ASP A 202 17.96 12.38 -18.63
C ASP A 202 16.67 13.19 -18.90
N THR A 203 15.50 12.59 -18.70
CA THR A 203 14.19 13.27 -18.84
C THR A 203 13.69 13.95 -17.57
N CYS A 204 14.17 13.55 -16.39
CA CYS A 204 13.75 14.15 -15.14
C CYS A 204 14.06 15.66 -15.13
N PRO A 205 13.12 16.48 -14.64
CA PRO A 205 13.28 17.92 -14.64
C PRO A 205 14.51 18.34 -13.83
N SER A 206 15.50 18.90 -14.53
CA SER A 206 16.67 19.52 -13.92
C SER A 206 16.59 21.04 -14.06
N ARG A 207 17.22 21.75 -13.13
CA ARG A 207 17.35 23.21 -13.07
C ARG A 207 17.96 23.82 -14.34
N GLY A 208 18.50 22.98 -15.22
CA GLY A 208 19.31 23.33 -16.39
C GLY A 208 18.59 23.48 -17.73
N ARG A 209 17.28 23.20 -17.88
CA ARG A 209 16.57 23.66 -19.08
C ARG A 209 16.31 25.16 -18.95
N LYS A 210 17.33 25.96 -19.26
CA LYS A 210 17.10 27.28 -19.85
C LYS A 210 16.07 27.04 -20.94
N ARG A 211 14.87 27.64 -20.79
CA ARG A 211 14.00 27.87 -21.93
C ARG A 211 14.91 28.56 -22.95
N PHE A 212 15.30 27.85 -24.01
CA PHE A 212 15.80 28.52 -25.19
C PHE A 212 14.63 29.38 -25.65
N VAL A 213 14.66 30.64 -25.25
CA VAL A 213 13.86 31.68 -25.89
C VAL A 213 14.36 31.64 -27.32
N SER A 214 13.53 31.12 -28.22
CA SER A 214 13.82 31.13 -29.65
C SER A 214 14.25 32.53 -30.02
N GLU A 215 15.45 32.65 -30.59
CA GLU A 215 15.87 33.86 -31.28
C GLU A 215 14.74 34.27 -32.25
N GLY A 216 14.35 35.53 -32.16
CA GLY A 216 13.20 36.09 -32.86
C GLY A 216 13.29 37.61 -32.88
N ASP A 217 14.05 38.07 -33.87
CA ASP A 217 14.13 39.41 -34.45
C ASP A 217 14.79 40.56 -33.70
N GLY A 218 15.90 41.01 -34.31
CA GLY A 218 16.57 42.27 -34.03
C GLY A 218 15.65 43.46 -34.30
N GLY A 219 15.28 44.15 -33.22
CA GLY A 219 14.76 45.50 -33.28
C GLY A 219 15.91 46.50 -33.29
N THR A 220 16.12 47.18 -34.41
CA THR A 220 17.00 48.35 -34.56
C THR A 220 16.78 49.38 -33.46
N ILE A 221 17.86 49.82 -32.83
CA ILE A 221 17.91 51.00 -31.96
C ILE A 221 17.74 52.23 -32.86
N LYS A 222 16.70 53.03 -32.66
CA LYS A 222 16.65 54.41 -33.17
C LYS A 222 17.11 55.37 -32.07
N SER A 223 18.13 56.15 -32.41
CA SER A 223 18.50 57.41 -31.75
C SER A 223 17.44 58.49 -31.98
#